data_AF-A0A923R0B8-F1
#
_entry.id   AF-A0A923R0B8-F1
#
_cell.length_a   1.000
_cell.length_b   1.000
_cell.length_c   1.000
_cell.angle_alpha   90.00
_cell.angle_beta   90.00
_cell.angle_gamma   90.00
#
_symmetry.space_group_name_H-M   'P 1'
#
loop_
_entity.id
_entity.type
_entity.pdbx_description
1 polymer ?
#
loop_
_entity_poly.entity_id
_entity_poly.type
_entity_poly.pdbx_seq_one_letter_code
_entity_poly.pdbx_strand_id
1 'polypeptide(L)'
;MLKIVSILSLALLLLHPGEKQTAKQTNSKILIDGLGFEKVWNTAEWKPLDQAWIGNNPDPSDFSGRYKLLWDENQLYLLAEIQDDTLIDIYKDK
;
A
#
# COMPACT_ATOMS: atom_id res chain seq x y z
N MET A 1 39.15 29.35 7.91
CA MET A 1 39.49 28.36 6.86
C MET A 1 38.61 27.14 7.09
N LEU A 2 37.81 26.74 6.09
CA LEU A 2 36.99 25.48 5.96
C LEU A 2 36.01 25.13 7.11
N LYS A 3 34.69 25.38 7.05
CA LYS A 3 33.58 24.87 6.22
C LYS A 3 33.25 23.37 6.34
N ILE A 4 32.09 23.10 6.96
CA ILE A 4 31.02 22.18 6.51
C ILE A 4 31.39 20.70 6.42
N VAL A 5 30.96 19.86 7.38
CA VAL A 5 30.20 18.60 7.19
C VAL A 5 29.73 18.15 8.59
N SER A 6 28.49 18.45 8.97
CA SER A 6 27.75 17.74 10.04
C SER A 6 26.28 18.17 9.99
N ILE A 7 25.62 17.95 8.85
CA ILE A 7 24.14 17.98 8.74
C ILE A 7 23.64 16.65 8.15
N LEU A 8 24.42 15.57 8.29
CA LEU A 8 23.97 14.22 7.98
C LEU A 8 23.91 13.44 9.29
N SER A 9 22.85 13.63 10.07
CA SER A 9 22.41 12.65 11.09
C SER A 9 21.12 13.02 11.82
N LEU A 10 20.59 14.25 11.69
CA LEU A 10 19.37 14.63 12.43
C LEU A 10 18.05 14.45 11.65
N ALA A 11 18.08 13.94 10.42
CA ALA A 11 16.87 13.62 9.65
C ALA A 11 16.45 12.14 9.73
N LEU A 12 17.24 11.27 10.40
CA LEU A 12 16.96 9.83 10.44
C LEU A 12 16.11 9.39 11.65
N LEU A 13 15.53 10.35 12.39
CA LEU A 13 14.63 10.12 13.53
C LEU A 13 13.18 10.60 13.28
N LEU A 14 12.77 10.66 12.02
CA LEU A 14 11.36 10.68 11.62
C LEU A 14 10.98 9.29 11.08
N LEU A 15 11.33 8.22 11.79
CA LEU A 15 10.86 6.88 11.45
C LEU A 15 9.38 6.77 11.84
N HIS A 16 8.55 7.12 10.86
CA HIS A 16 7.12 6.85 10.73
C HIS A 16 6.22 7.51 11.79
N PRO A 17 5.96 8.85 11.72
CA PRO A 17 4.64 9.31 12.13
C PRO A 17 3.64 8.44 11.36
N GLY A 18 2.81 7.66 12.07
CA GLY A 18 1.92 6.66 11.48
C GLY A 18 1.29 7.20 10.20
N GLU A 19 1.61 6.57 9.07
CA GLU A 19 1.33 7.16 7.77
C GLU A 19 -0.19 7.32 7.65
N LYS A 20 -0.65 8.58 7.62
CA LYS A 20 -2.07 8.87 7.62
C LYS A 20 -2.66 8.41 6.29
N GLN A 21 -3.38 7.29 6.32
CA GLN A 21 -4.12 6.84 5.14
C GLN A 21 -5.43 7.61 5.02
N THR A 22 -5.73 8.04 3.79
CA THR A 22 -6.94 8.74 3.42
C THR A 22 -7.68 7.93 2.35
N ALA A 23 -9.01 7.98 2.40
CA ALA A 23 -9.89 7.38 1.40
C ALA A 23 -10.88 8.45 0.92
N LYS A 24 -11.15 8.51 -0.38
CA LYS A 24 -12.13 9.45 -0.93
C LYS A 24 -13.54 8.91 -0.75
N GLN A 25 -14.46 9.76 -0.33
CA GLN A 25 -15.88 9.42 -0.30
C GLN A 25 -16.39 9.25 -1.73
N THR A 26 -17.30 8.31 -1.96
CA THR A 26 -17.97 8.08 -3.24
C THR A 26 -19.49 7.96 -3.04
N ASN A 27 -20.25 8.45 -4.01
CA ASN A 27 -21.68 8.15 -4.16
C ASN A 27 -21.95 7.21 -5.35
N SER A 28 -20.89 6.75 -6.03
CA SER A 28 -21.00 5.80 -7.13
C SER A 28 -21.16 4.39 -6.56
N LYS A 29 -22.10 3.63 -7.11
CA LYS A 29 -22.20 2.19 -6.82
C LYS A 29 -20.93 1.49 -7.30
N ILE A 30 -20.30 0.73 -6.41
CA ILE A 30 -19.17 -0.15 -6.73
C ILE A 30 -19.70 -1.58 -6.83
N LEU A 31 -19.37 -2.30 -7.89
CA LEU A 31 -19.62 -3.73 -7.99
C LEU A 31 -18.47 -4.50 -7.34
N ILE A 32 -18.77 -5.45 -6.45
CA ILE A 32 -17.74 -6.31 -5.84
C ILE A 32 -17.52 -7.53 -6.72
N ASP A 33 -16.79 -7.35 -7.82
CA ASP A 33 -16.43 -8.40 -8.78
C ASP A 33 -14.91 -8.56 -8.98
N GLY A 34 -14.11 -7.76 -8.26
CA GLY A 34 -12.64 -7.74 -8.37
C GLY A 34 -12.12 -6.92 -9.56
N LEU A 35 -12.99 -6.26 -10.32
CA LEU A 35 -12.62 -5.41 -11.43
C LEU A 35 -12.63 -3.94 -10.99
N GLY A 36 -11.56 -3.20 -11.30
CA GLY A 36 -11.43 -1.78 -10.97
C GLY A 36 -12.01 -0.82 -12.03
N PHE A 37 -13.08 -1.22 -12.73
CA PHE A 37 -13.53 -0.52 -13.95
C PHE A 37 -14.41 0.71 -13.70
N GLU A 38 -14.96 0.89 -12.49
CA GLU A 38 -15.72 2.08 -12.15
C GLU A 38 -14.82 3.33 -12.22
N LYS A 39 -15.29 4.36 -12.93
CA LYS A 39 -14.53 5.61 -13.14
C LYS A 39 -14.08 6.28 -11.84
N VAL A 40 -14.80 6.08 -10.74
CA VAL A 40 -14.45 6.68 -9.44
C VAL A 40 -13.11 6.17 -8.90
N TRP A 41 -12.68 4.96 -9.26
CA TRP A 41 -11.35 4.45 -8.92
C TRP A 41 -10.22 5.29 -9.51
N ASN A 42 -10.45 6.03 -10.60
CA ASN A 42 -9.46 6.96 -11.16
C ASN A 42 -9.23 8.19 -10.27
N THR A 43 -10.14 8.45 -9.32
CA THR A 43 -9.99 9.56 -8.37
C THR A 43 -9.21 9.13 -7.12
N ALA A 44 -9.16 7.84 -6.81
CA ALA A 44 -8.42 7.31 -5.67
C ALA A 44 -6.93 7.15 -6.01
N GLU A 45 -6.07 7.44 -5.04
CA GLU A 45 -4.62 7.30 -5.18
C GLU A 45 -4.19 5.86 -4.91
N TRP A 46 -3.25 5.37 -5.71
CA TRP A 46 -2.57 4.11 -5.41
C TRP A 46 -1.66 4.31 -4.19
N LYS A 47 -1.79 3.39 -3.24
CA LYS A 47 -0.98 3.28 -2.03
C LYS A 47 -0.14 2.01 -2.12
N PRO A 48 1.13 2.02 -1.71
CA PRO A 48 1.98 0.85 -1.76
C PRO A 48 1.53 -0.20 -0.73
N LEU A 49 1.63 -1.48 -1.08
CA LEU A 49 1.53 -2.60 -0.15
C LEU A 49 2.94 -3.18 0.06
N ASP A 50 3.74 -2.51 0.89
CA ASP A 50 5.20 -2.71 0.98
C ASP A 50 5.71 -2.90 2.42
N GLN A 51 4.80 -3.10 3.38
CA GLN A 51 5.12 -3.32 4.78
C GLN A 51 5.23 -4.81 5.08
N ALA A 52 6.44 -5.30 5.39
CA ALA A 52 6.60 -6.64 5.95
C ALA A 52 6.04 -6.70 7.38
N TRP A 53 5.09 -7.61 7.62
CA TRP A 53 4.64 -7.90 8.98
C TRP A 53 5.76 -8.60 9.76
N ILE A 54 6.39 -9.62 9.17
CA ILE A 54 7.45 -10.41 9.79
C ILE A 54 8.55 -10.63 8.76
N GLY A 55 9.81 -10.56 9.21
CA GLY A 55 10.97 -10.83 8.36
C GLY A 55 11.36 -9.63 7.49
N ASN A 56 12.08 -9.93 6.41
CA ASN A 56 12.51 -8.91 5.46
C ASN A 56 11.41 -8.67 4.41
N ASN A 57 11.41 -7.49 3.79
CA ASN A 57 10.56 -7.25 2.63
C ASN A 57 10.88 -8.27 1.52
N PRO A 58 9.85 -8.83 0.86
CA PRO A 58 10.04 -9.72 -0.27
C PRO A 58 10.72 -9.01 -1.43
N ASP A 59 11.35 -9.78 -2.31
CA ASP A 59 11.80 -9.23 -3.59
C ASP A 59 10.55 -8.80 -4.39
N PRO A 60 10.52 -7.60 -5.01
CA PRO A 60 9.36 -7.16 -5.78
C PRO A 60 8.96 -8.10 -6.94
N SER A 61 9.88 -8.95 -7.41
CA SER A 61 9.61 -9.99 -8.41
C SER A 61 8.90 -11.22 -7.86
N ASP A 62 9.01 -11.47 -6.55
CA ASP A 62 8.37 -12.55 -5.79
C ASP A 62 7.00 -12.09 -5.29
N PHE A 63 6.96 -10.92 -4.64
CA PHE A 63 5.70 -10.30 -4.20
C PHE A 63 5.76 -8.78 -4.31
N SER A 64 4.75 -8.19 -4.97
CA SER A 64 4.50 -6.76 -4.90
C SER A 64 3.01 -6.46 -4.94
N GLY A 65 2.62 -5.33 -4.35
CA GLY A 65 1.24 -4.92 -4.38
C GLY A 65 1.03 -3.43 -4.21
N ARG A 66 -0.19 -3.03 -4.55
CA ARG A 66 -0.71 -1.69 -4.33
C ARG A 66 -2.21 -1.75 -4.12
N TYR A 67 -2.75 -0.76 -3.43
CA TYR A 67 -4.19 -0.69 -3.15
C TYR A 67 -4.75 0.72 -3.30
N LYS A 68 -6.05 0.80 -3.58
CA LYS A 68 -6.86 2.02 -3.56
C LYS A 68 -7.96 1.89 -2.51
N LEU A 69 -8.34 3.02 -1.91
CA LEU A 69 -9.43 3.11 -0.95
C LEU A 69 -10.49 4.12 -1.39
N LEU A 70 -11.75 3.70 -1.26
CA LEU A 70 -12.93 4.57 -1.35
C LEU A 70 -13.85 4.24 -0.18
N TRP A 71 -14.75 5.14 0.19
CA TRP A 71 -15.76 4.84 1.21
C TRP A 71 -17.10 5.51 0.90
N ASP A 72 -18.18 4.95 1.42
CA ASP A 72 -19.48 5.60 1.54
C ASP A 72 -20.05 5.38 2.95
N GLU A 73 -21.25 5.86 3.24
CA GLU A 73 -21.86 5.77 4.57
C GLU A 73 -22.05 4.34 5.09
N ASN A 74 -22.02 3.33 4.21
CA ASN A 74 -22.27 1.95 4.55
C ASN A 74 -20.98 1.11 4.61
N GLN A 75 -19.96 1.46 3.81
CA GLN A 75 -18.80 0.59 3.64
C GLN A 75 -17.50 1.29 3.22
N LEU A 76 -16.38 0.66 3.56
CA LEU A 76 -15.05 0.93 3.03
C LEU A 76 -14.76 -0.06 1.89
N TYR A 77 -14.36 0.47 0.73
CA TYR A 77 -13.97 -0.30 -0.43
C TYR A 77 -12.45 -0.35 -0.54
N LEU A 78 -11.91 -1.54 -0.80
CA LEU A 78 -10.50 -1.78 -1.06
C LEU A 78 -10.36 -2.48 -2.41
N LEU A 79 -9.61 -1.86 -3.32
CA LEU A 79 -9.18 -2.48 -4.58
C LEU A 79 -7.68 -2.72 -4.46
N ALA A 80 -7.28 -4.00 -4.41
CA ALA A 80 -5.89 -4.40 -4.36
C ALA A 80 -5.46 -5.02 -5.68
N GLU A 81 -4.28 -4.63 -6.16
CA GLU A 81 -3.56 -5.32 -7.23
C GLU A 81 -2.33 -5.94 -6.61
N ILE A 82 -2.20 -7.26 -6.77
CA ILE A 82 -1.10 -8.06 -6.22
C ILE A 82 -0.47 -8.80 -7.40
N GLN A 83 0.85 -8.72 -7.49
CA GLN A 83 1.67 -9.55 -8.33
C GLN A 83 2.44 -10.51 -7.44
N ASP A 84 2.24 -11.80 -7.69
CA ASP A 84 2.84 -12.90 -6.95
C ASP A 84 3.18 -13.99 -7.97
N ASP A 85 4.31 -14.67 -7.78
CA ASP A 85 4.70 -15.77 -8.65
C ASP A 85 4.00 -17.10 -8.28
N THR A 86 3.47 -17.19 -7.06
CA THR A 86 2.94 -18.41 -6.45
C THR A 86 1.56 -18.17 -5.82
N LEU A 87 0.51 -18.77 -6.41
CA LEU A 87 -0.85 -18.61 -5.89
C LEU A 87 -1.10 -19.26 -4.53
N ILE A 88 -0.35 -20.32 -4.21
CA ILE A 88 -0.48 -21.08 -2.97
C ILE A 88 0.91 -21.54 -2.56
N ASP A 89 1.46 -20.96 -1.50
CA ASP A 89 2.66 -21.50 -0.87
C ASP A 89 2.25 -22.48 0.24
N ILE A 90 2.38 -23.77 -0.04
CA ILE A 90 2.12 -24.83 0.95
C ILE A 90 3.43 -25.11 1.68
N TYR A 91 3.76 -24.29 2.67
CA TYR A 91 4.78 -24.67 3.63
C TYR A 91 4.24 -25.81 4.50
N LYS A 92 4.98 -26.93 4.52
CA LYS A 92 4.82 -27.89 5.61
C LYS A 92 5.41 -27.27 6.87
N ASP A 93 4.60 -27.18 7.92
CA ASP A 93 5.11 -26.93 9.27
C ASP A 93 6.26 -27.91 9.54
N LYS A 94 7.44 -27.38 9.86
CA LYS A 94 8.58 -28.18 10.29
C LYS A 94 8.52 -28.44 11.79
#